data_AF-A0A534S7P0-F1
#
_entry.id   AF-A0A534S7P0-F1
#
_cell.length_a   1.000
_cell.length_b   1.000
_cell.length_c   1.000
_cell.angle_alpha   90.00
_cell.angle_beta   90.00
_cell.angle_gamma   90.00
#
_symmetry.space_group_name_H-M   'P 1'
#
loop_
_entity.id
_entity.type
_entity.pdbx_description
1 polymer ?
#
loop_
_entity_poly.entity_id
_entity_poly.type
_entity_poly.pdbx_seq_one_letter_code
_entity_poly.pdbx_strand_id
1 'polypeptide(L)'
;MNHPSMLLAKQAAQPLLHKEVRGYAFFFAVVYFVQGIIDLTAGLANQPVQYLLKEDMGLSAAQTGFFFAVIGLGWTIKPLYGLLSDFFPLAGYHRKSYLLLMSALGTGSWCALAFFPPHYSSVL
;
A
#
# COMPACT_ATOMS: atom_id res chain seq x y z
N MET A 1 0.74 45.27 -9.08
CA MET A 1 0.87 44.47 -7.84
C MET A 1 1.65 43.20 -8.16
N ASN A 2 2.99 43.27 -8.13
CA ASN A 2 3.85 42.11 -8.29
C ASN A 2 4.09 41.52 -6.90
N HIS A 3 3.28 40.54 -6.53
CA HIS A 3 3.29 39.98 -5.18
C HIS A 3 4.43 38.95 -5.07
N PRO A 4 5.45 39.15 -4.20
CA PRO A 4 6.60 38.24 -4.06
C PRO A 4 6.21 36.78 -3.74
N SER A 5 5.01 36.55 -3.19
CA SER A 5 4.46 35.20 -2.99
C SER A 5 4.26 34.40 -4.28
N MET A 6 3.98 35.05 -5.41
CA MET A 6 3.75 34.39 -6.68
C MET A 6 5.06 33.90 -7.32
N LEU A 7 6.16 34.60 -7.04
CA LEU A 7 7.51 34.17 -7.43
C LEU A 7 7.96 32.96 -6.61
N LEU A 8 7.70 32.97 -5.30
CA LEU A 8 7.98 31.83 -4.41
C LEU A 8 7.20 30.57 -4.82
N ALA A 9 5.92 30.71 -5.19
CA ALA A 9 5.12 29.59 -5.68
C ALA A 9 5.66 29.01 -7.00
N LYS A 10 6.08 29.86 -7.94
CA LYS A 10 6.71 29.43 -9.20
C LYS A 10 8.06 28.75 -8.97
N GLN A 11 8.85 29.21 -8.00
CA GLN A 11 10.14 28.64 -7.63
C GLN A 11 9.98 27.29 -6.90
N ALA A 12 8.93 27.14 -6.10
CA ALA A 12 8.58 25.86 -5.46
C ALA A 12 8.02 24.84 -6.48
N ALA A 13 7.30 25.30 -7.50
CA ALA A 13 6.79 24.46 -8.58
C ALA A 13 7.82 24.17 -9.69
N GLN A 14 8.90 24.96 -9.77
CA GLN A 14 9.98 24.83 -10.76
C GLN A 14 10.52 23.38 -10.92
N PRO A 15 10.81 22.63 -9.84
CA PRO A 15 11.21 21.23 -9.97
C PRO A 15 10.11 20.33 -10.59
N LEU A 16 8.82 20.63 -10.36
CA LEU A 16 7.70 19.91 -10.97
C LEU A 16 7.50 20.25 -12.46
N LEU A 17 8.13 21.31 -12.97
CA LEU A 17 8.04 21.67 -14.39
C LEU A 17 8.94 20.78 -15.28
N HIS A 18 9.90 20.05 -14.70
CA HIS A 18 10.72 19.11 -15.45
C HIS A 18 9.91 17.87 -15.86
N LYS A 19 9.97 17.51 -17.15
CA LYS A 19 9.21 16.40 -17.75
C LYS A 19 9.41 15.07 -17.02
N GLU A 20 10.63 14.80 -16.55
CA GLU A 20 10.96 13.57 -15.81
C GLU A 20 10.34 13.57 -14.40
N VAL A 21 10.38 14.71 -13.70
CA VAL A 21 9.80 14.85 -12.34
C VAL A 21 8.30 14.65 -12.38
N ARG A 22 7.61 15.12 -13.44
CA ARG A 22 6.19 14.86 -13.64
C ARG A 22 5.85 13.37 -13.73
N GLY A 23 6.70 12.60 -14.40
CA GLY A 23 6.53 11.14 -14.52
C GLY A 23 6.60 10.46 -13.16
N TYR A 24 7.61 10.81 -12.37
CA TYR A 24 7.75 10.29 -11.00
C TYR A 24 6.63 10.78 -10.08
N ALA A 25 6.21 12.05 -10.18
CA ALA A 25 5.12 12.60 -9.39
C ALA A 25 3.80 11.85 -9.67
N PHE A 26 3.49 11.59 -10.94
CA PHE A 26 2.32 10.79 -11.31
C PHE A 26 2.43 9.36 -10.78
N PHE A 27 3.59 8.72 -10.94
CA PHE A 27 3.84 7.38 -10.42
C PHE A 27 3.58 7.30 -8.91
N PHE A 28 4.19 8.19 -8.12
CA PHE A 28 3.98 8.21 -6.68
C PHE A 28 2.53 8.56 -6.32
N ALA A 29 1.89 9.50 -7.02
CA ALA A 29 0.49 9.83 -6.79
C ALA A 29 -0.43 8.60 -6.94
N VAL A 30 -0.23 7.80 -8.00
CA VAL A 30 -0.99 6.55 -8.20
C VAL A 30 -0.68 5.54 -7.10
N VAL A 31 0.59 5.34 -6.75
CA VAL A 31 1.00 4.40 -5.69
C VAL A 31 0.38 4.78 -4.35
N TYR A 32 0.47 6.04 -3.94
CA TYR A 32 -0.08 6.50 -2.66
C TYR A 32 -1.62 6.51 -2.66
N PHE A 33 -2.25 6.81 -3.80
CA PHE A 33 -3.70 6.71 -3.92
C PHE A 33 -4.18 5.27 -3.71
N VAL A 34 -3.56 4.30 -4.41
CA VAL A 34 -3.87 2.88 -4.24
C VAL A 34 -3.57 2.44 -2.80
N GLN A 35 -2.41 2.84 -2.25
CA GLN A 35 -2.03 2.51 -0.87
C GLN A 35 -3.06 3.02 0.15
N GLY A 36 -3.63 4.21 -0.04
CA GLY A 36 -4.66 4.75 0.83
C GLY A 36 -6.00 4.00 0.75
N ILE A 37 -6.36 3.47 -0.42
CA ILE A 37 -7.57 2.65 -0.58
C ILE A 37 -7.42 1.31 0.12
N ILE A 38 -6.27 0.64 -0.06
CA ILE A 38 -6.00 -0.70 0.49
C ILE A 38 -5.57 -0.68 1.96
N ASP A 39 -5.37 0.50 2.56
CA ASP A 39 -4.92 0.62 3.94
C ASP A 39 -5.92 -0.07 4.89
N LEU A 40 -5.40 -1.06 5.63
CA LEU A 40 -6.16 -1.88 6.54
C LEU A 40 -6.39 -1.21 7.90
N THR A 41 -5.85 -0.01 8.14
CA THR A 41 -6.08 0.76 9.37
C THR A 41 -7.15 1.83 9.21
N ALA A 42 -7.06 2.67 8.18
CA ALA A 42 -7.99 3.77 7.94
C ALA A 42 -8.55 3.81 6.51
N GLY A 43 -8.07 2.95 5.62
CA GLY A 43 -8.47 2.91 4.22
C GLY A 43 -9.85 2.27 4.01
N LEU A 44 -10.37 2.40 2.80
CA LEU A 44 -11.67 1.88 2.42
C LEU A 44 -11.75 0.35 2.58
N ALA A 45 -10.63 -0.35 2.36
CA ALA A 45 -10.53 -1.79 2.52
C ALA A 45 -10.64 -2.26 3.99
N ASN A 46 -10.43 -1.40 4.98
CA ASN A 46 -10.56 -1.78 6.39
C ASN A 46 -12.01 -2.18 6.73
N GLN A 47 -13.02 -1.50 6.19
CA GLN A 47 -14.42 -1.78 6.52
C GLN A 47 -14.87 -3.21 6.16
N PRO A 48 -14.72 -3.69 4.92
CA PRO A 48 -15.09 -5.06 4.58
C PRO A 48 -14.21 -6.10 5.29
N VAL A 49 -12.94 -5.80 5.54
CA VAL A 49 -12.05 -6.71 6.28
C VAL A 49 -12.48 -6.82 7.74
N GLN A 50 -12.88 -5.72 8.39
CA GLN A 50 -13.42 -5.75 9.75
C GLN A 50 -14.71 -6.54 9.83
N TYR A 51 -15.60 -6.39 8.83
CA TYR A 51 -16.81 -7.17 8.72
C TYR A 51 -16.48 -8.67 8.59
N LEU A 52 -15.59 -9.04 7.67
CA LEU A 52 -15.13 -10.43 7.50
C LEU A 52 -14.57 -11.02 8.81
N LEU A 53 -13.69 -10.29 9.49
CA LEU A 53 -13.06 -10.81 10.71
C LEU A 53 -14.05 -10.98 11.86
N LYS A 54 -15.06 -10.11 11.97
CA LYS A 54 -16.01 -10.12 13.10
C LYS A 54 -17.24 -10.95 12.83
N GLU A 55 -17.89 -10.73 11.70
CA GLU A 55 -19.19 -11.33 11.38
C GLU A 55 -19.03 -12.70 10.72
N ASP A 56 -18.10 -12.84 9.77
CA ASP A 56 -17.90 -14.11 9.08
C ASP A 56 -16.96 -15.05 9.85
N MET A 57 -15.90 -14.51 10.47
CA MET A 57 -14.91 -15.31 11.22
C MET A 57 -15.15 -15.34 12.74
N GLY A 58 -16.08 -14.55 13.27
CA GLY A 58 -16.44 -14.57 14.69
C GLY A 58 -15.30 -14.17 15.64
N LEU A 59 -14.28 -13.45 15.17
CA LEU A 59 -13.10 -13.15 15.98
C LEU A 59 -13.44 -12.16 17.10
N SER A 60 -12.95 -12.46 18.30
CA SER A 60 -13.01 -11.53 19.44
C SER A 60 -12.21 -10.25 19.15
N ALA A 61 -12.48 -9.19 19.91
CA ALA A 61 -11.73 -7.94 19.81
C ALA A 61 -10.22 -8.13 20.03
N ALA A 62 -9.83 -9.02 20.94
CA ALA A 62 -8.43 -9.34 21.21
C ALA A 62 -7.76 -10.06 20.03
N GLN A 63 -8.44 -11.04 19.42
CA GLN A 63 -7.93 -11.75 18.24
C GLN A 63 -7.83 -10.84 17.02
N THR A 64 -8.84 -10.00 16.80
CA THR A 64 -8.82 -8.99 15.72
C THR A 64 -7.68 -7.99 15.94
N GLY A 65 -7.46 -7.52 17.18
CA GLY A 65 -6.33 -6.66 17.52
C GLY A 65 -4.98 -7.33 17.26
N PHE A 66 -4.84 -8.62 17.61
CA PHE A 66 -3.64 -9.39 17.31
C PHE A 66 -3.40 -9.53 15.80
N PHE A 67 -4.44 -9.80 15.01
CA PHE A 67 -4.36 -9.86 13.55
C PHE A 67 -3.79 -8.56 12.95
N PHE A 68 -4.35 -7.41 13.32
CA PHE A 68 -3.84 -6.12 12.84
C PHE A 68 -2.45 -5.78 13.40
N ALA A 69 -2.10 -6.24 14.60
CA ALA A 69 -0.74 -6.08 15.14
C ALA A 69 0.29 -6.84 14.29
N VAL A 70 -0.01 -8.07 13.89
CA VAL A 70 0.85 -8.87 13.00
C VAL A 70 1.01 -8.20 11.63
N ILE A 71 -0.08 -7.68 11.05
CA ILE A 71 -0.02 -6.88 9.82
C ILE A 71 0.86 -5.64 10.02
N GLY A 72 0.74 -4.98 11.18
CA GLY A 72 1.55 -3.84 11.59
C GLY A 72 3.05 -4.14 11.54
N LEU A 73 3.48 -5.34 11.95
CA LEU A 73 4.90 -5.75 11.89
C LEU A 73 5.44 -5.74 10.46
N GLY A 74 4.62 -6.05 9.45
CA GLY A 74 5.00 -5.96 8.05
C GLY A 74 5.47 -4.56 7.65
N TRP A 75 4.90 -3.50 8.25
CA TRP A 75 5.33 -2.12 8.02
C TRP A 75 6.70 -1.84 8.64
N THR A 76 7.04 -2.47 9.76
CA THR A 76 8.34 -2.35 10.42
C THR A 76 9.44 -3.09 9.65
N ILE A 77 9.12 -4.16 8.94
CA ILE A 77 10.09 -4.96 8.15
C ILE A 77 10.50 -4.24 6.85
N LYS A 78 9.78 -3.19 6.42
CA LYS A 78 10.07 -2.44 5.18
C LYS A 78 11.54 -2.07 4.93
N PRO A 79 12.33 -1.60 5.91
CA PRO A 79 13.75 -1.30 5.70
C PRO A 79 14.55 -2.52 5.24
N LEU A 80 14.23 -3.71 5.74
CA LEU A 80 14.87 -4.96 5.32
C LEU A 80 14.51 -5.31 3.88
N TYR A 81 13.27 -5.09 3.45
CA TYR A 81 12.88 -5.25 2.04
C TYR A 81 13.58 -4.23 1.13
N GLY A 82 13.76 -2.99 1.61
CA GLY A 82 14.56 -1.97 0.92
C GLY A 82 15.99 -2.46 0.68
N LEU A 83 16.63 -2.95 1.74
CA LEU A 83 17.97 -3.55 1.69
C LEU A 83 18.02 -4.69 0.68
N LEU A 84 17.11 -5.66 0.78
CA LEU A 84 17.05 -6.82 -0.11
C LEU A 84 16.94 -6.40 -1.58
N SER A 85 16.05 -5.45 -1.90
CA SER A 85 15.84 -4.98 -3.27
C SER A 85 17.02 -4.20 -3.85
N ASP A 86 17.86 -3.61 -2.98
CA ASP A 86 19.05 -2.88 -3.38
C ASP A 86 20.25 -3.81 -3.63
N PHE A 87 20.44 -4.83 -2.78
CA PHE A 87 21.59 -5.74 -2.90
C PHE A 87 21.39 -6.89 -3.87
N PHE A 88 20.15 -7.35 -4.09
CA PHE A 88 19.87 -8.51 -4.93
C PHE A 88 19.05 -8.08 -6.16
N PRO A 89 19.66 -7.95 -7.34
CA PRO A 89 18.90 -7.68 -8.55
C PRO A 89 18.09 -8.91 -8.96
N LEU A 90 16.78 -8.73 -9.16
CA LEU A 90 15.90 -9.74 -9.77
C LEU A 90 15.71 -9.43 -11.25
N ALA A 91 15.96 -10.43 -12.11
CA ALA A 91 15.86 -10.30 -13.57
C ALA A 91 16.67 -9.11 -14.15
N GLY A 92 17.83 -8.80 -13.56
CA GLY A 92 18.71 -7.70 -13.98
C GLY A 92 18.26 -6.30 -13.53
N TYR A 93 17.14 -6.17 -12.81
CA TYR A 93 16.67 -4.93 -12.22
C TYR A 93 16.71 -5.01 -10.69
N HIS A 94 17.08 -3.91 -10.03
CA HIS A 94 17.02 -3.79 -8.57
C HIS A 94 15.57 -3.54 -8.14
N ARG A 95 15.12 -2.29 -8.03
CA ARG A 95 13.81 -1.98 -7.43
C ARG A 95 12.59 -2.31 -8.29
N LYS A 96 12.71 -2.23 -9.63
CA LYS A 96 11.56 -2.35 -10.55
C LYS A 96 10.92 -3.74 -10.54
N SER A 97 11.74 -4.79 -10.58
CA SER A 97 11.28 -6.18 -10.57
C SER A 97 10.58 -6.54 -9.27
N TYR A 98 11.10 -6.08 -8.13
CA TYR A 98 10.47 -6.26 -6.82
C TYR A 98 9.13 -5.54 -6.74
N LEU A 99 9.04 -4.30 -7.22
CA LEU A 99 7.78 -3.56 -7.23
C LEU A 99 6.70 -4.31 -8.03
N LEU A 100 7.02 -4.76 -9.26
CA LEU A 100 6.07 -5.51 -10.09
C LEU A 100 5.67 -6.85 -9.46
N LEU A 101 6.64 -7.60 -8.93
CA LEU A 101 6.39 -8.89 -8.28
C LEU A 101 5.48 -8.72 -7.06
N MET A 102 5.79 -7.76 -6.17
CA MET A 102 5.00 -7.52 -4.97
C MET A 102 3.61 -6.96 -5.29
N SER A 103 3.48 -6.11 -6.31
CA SER A 103 2.18 -5.66 -6.80
C SER A 103 1.34 -6.81 -7.37
N ALA A 104 1.95 -7.74 -8.11
CA ALA A 104 1.27 -8.91 -8.64
C ALA A 104 0.83 -9.87 -7.52
N LEU A 105 1.70 -10.14 -6.55
CA LEU A 105 1.37 -10.94 -5.37
C LEU A 105 0.23 -10.30 -4.56
N GLY A 106 0.31 -8.99 -4.31
CA GLY A 106 -0.76 -8.27 -3.60
C GLY A 106 -2.09 -8.33 -4.34
N THR A 107 -2.08 -8.12 -5.65
CA THR A 107 -3.28 -8.26 -6.50
C THR A 107 -3.84 -9.68 -6.43
N GLY A 108 -2.96 -10.69 -6.54
CA GLY A 108 -3.33 -12.11 -6.41
C GLY A 108 -3.98 -12.42 -5.06
N SER A 109 -3.46 -11.89 -3.95
CA SER A 109 -4.05 -12.06 -2.62
C SER A 109 -5.45 -11.44 -2.50
N TRP A 110 -5.63 -10.23 -3.04
CA TRP A 110 -6.95 -9.58 -3.06
C TRP A 110 -7.94 -10.33 -3.96
N CYS A 111 -7.50 -10.80 -5.13
CA CYS A 111 -8.32 -11.63 -5.99
C CYS A 111 -8.68 -12.96 -5.32
N ALA A 112 -7.73 -13.58 -4.61
CA ALA A 112 -7.99 -14.82 -3.88
C ALA A 112 -9.06 -14.62 -2.80
N LEU A 113 -8.99 -13.52 -2.03
CA LEU A 113 -10.03 -13.16 -1.07
C LEU A 113 -11.40 -12.94 -1.73
N ALA A 114 -11.43 -12.37 -2.94
CA ALA A 114 -12.68 -12.11 -3.66
C ALA A 114 -13.32 -13.38 -4.26
N PHE A 115 -12.51 -14.29 -4.82
CA PHE A 115 -13.01 -15.49 -5.53
C PHE A 115 -13.10 -16.73 -4.64
N PHE A 116 -12.32 -16.78 -3.57
CA PHE A 116 -12.35 -17.86 -2.59
C PHE A 116 -12.70 -17.25 -1.22
N PRO A 117 -13.92 -16.70 -1.06
CA PRO A 117 -14.36 -16.22 0.23
C PRO A 117 -14.26 -17.39 1.23
N PRO A 118 -13.66 -17.18 2.41
CA PRO A 118 -13.54 -18.26 3.37
C PRO A 118 -14.93 -18.71 3.82
N HIS A 119 -15.39 -19.88 3.35
CA HIS A 119 -16.62 -20.49 3.83
C HIS A 119 -16.37 -21.11 5.20
N TYR A 120 -16.61 -20.34 6.27
CA TYR A 120 -16.67 -20.86 7.62
C TYR A 120 -18.13 -21.00 8.02
N SER A 121 -18.69 -22.17 7.74
CA SER A 121 -19.93 -22.62 8.36
C SER A 121 -19.74 -22.64 9.87
N SER A 122 -20.35 -21.66 10.55
CA SER A 122 -20.70 -21.65 11.98
C SER A 122 -19.86 -22.61 12.83
N VAL A 123 -18.62 -22.22 13.14
CA VAL A 123 -17.91 -22.88 14.24
C VAL A 123 -18.35 -22.19 15.53
N LEU A 124 -19.48 -22.70 16.03
CA LEU A 124 -20.13 -22.46 17.33
C LEU A 124 -20.97 -21.17 17.44
#